data_AF-A0A7C7PVC4-F1
#
_entry.id   AF-A0A7C7PVC4-F1
#
_cell.length_a   1.000
_cell.length_b   1.000
_cell.length_c   1.000
_cell.angle_alpha   90.00
_cell.angle_beta   90.00
_cell.angle_gamma   90.00
#
_symmetry.space_group_name_H-M   'P 1'
#
loop_
_entity.id
_entity.type
_entity.pdbx_description
1 polymer ?
#
loop_
_entity_poly.entity_id
_entity_poly.type
_entity_poly.pdbx_seq_one_letter_code
_entity_poly.pdbx_strand_id
1 'polypeptide(L)'
;MLRKVLLAVVMGTLGCWNPFSPPVTEPPGGQNELPPLDTPEHVLENLNYAMNHKDIEIYELVLDDDYWFREPNEFDDELDDGWGKERDVELVRKVFEFFDVFEYKLLGGQRWREFGSDTDSLQAQLGVNIEDKILEKGDPDDHPGEVWEVFSRPVDMYMYNYAEDQGYIVNQLFEFKMRKGKDGLWRIVRWTDYPWNP
;
A
#
# COMPACT_ATOMS: atom_id res chain seq x y z
N MET A 1 46.49 10.07 -64.32
CA MET A 1 46.97 8.91 -63.55
C MET A 1 47.05 9.34 -62.08
N LEU A 2 45.94 9.26 -61.36
CA LEU A 2 45.54 8.18 -60.44
C LEU A 2 46.42 8.07 -59.17
N ARG A 3 45.85 8.62 -58.09
CA ARG A 3 45.85 8.15 -56.69
C ARG A 3 47.17 7.72 -56.04
N LYS A 4 47.46 8.32 -54.88
CA LYS A 4 47.64 7.66 -53.55
C LYS A 4 48.05 8.75 -52.53
N VAL A 5 47.70 8.79 -51.25
CA VAL A 5 46.77 8.09 -50.35
C VAL A 5 46.72 9.05 -49.14
N LEU A 6 45.55 9.60 -48.83
CA LEU A 6 45.29 10.26 -47.56
C LEU A 6 44.77 9.15 -46.64
N LEU A 7 45.65 8.54 -45.84
CA LEU A 7 45.23 7.61 -44.79
C LEU A 7 44.90 8.43 -43.54
N ALA A 8 43.80 9.17 -43.60
CA ALA A 8 43.21 9.79 -42.43
C ALA A 8 42.46 8.70 -41.66
N VAL A 9 42.96 8.45 -40.46
CA VAL A 9 42.36 7.76 -39.32
C VAL A 9 40.83 7.95 -39.29
N VAL A 10 40.09 6.90 -39.66
CA VAL A 10 38.66 6.74 -39.37
C VAL A 10 38.51 5.42 -38.62
N MET A 11 38.83 5.44 -37.33
CA MET A 11 38.64 4.31 -36.42
C MET A 11 38.09 4.79 -35.06
N GLY A 12 37.05 5.61 -35.10
CA GLY A 12 36.35 6.02 -33.89
C GLY A 12 35.04 6.67 -34.23
N THR A 13 33.97 5.86 -34.31
CA THR A 13 32.56 6.20 -34.03
C THR A 13 31.58 5.05 -34.35
N LEU A 14 32.03 3.79 -34.49
CA LEU A 14 31.10 2.67 -34.30
C LEU A 14 30.89 2.47 -32.79
N GLY A 15 30.21 3.44 -32.19
CA GLY A 15 29.63 3.32 -30.86
C GLY A 15 28.76 2.06 -30.83
N CYS A 16 28.87 1.34 -29.74
CA CYS A 16 28.30 0.02 -29.52
C CYS A 16 26.80 -0.03 -29.84
N TRP A 17 26.46 -0.54 -31.02
CA TRP A 17 25.10 -1.01 -31.29
C TRP A 17 25.03 -2.44 -30.76
N ASN A 18 24.47 -2.61 -29.55
CA ASN A 18 24.25 -3.93 -28.96
C ASN A 18 22.86 -4.45 -29.39
N PRO A 19 22.77 -5.43 -30.30
CA PRO A 19 21.48 -6.00 -30.74
C PRO A 19 20.80 -6.86 -29.67
N PHE A 20 21.47 -7.07 -28.53
CA PHE A 20 20.94 -7.72 -27.34
C PHE A 20 20.60 -6.74 -26.21
N SER A 21 20.81 -5.42 -26.41
CA SER A 21 20.25 -4.46 -25.47
C SER A 21 18.74 -4.47 -25.69
N PRO A 22 17.93 -4.80 -24.66
CA PRO A 22 16.50 -4.58 -24.76
C PRO A 22 16.27 -3.13 -25.18
N PRO A 23 15.24 -2.83 -25.99
CA PRO A 23 14.89 -1.45 -26.26
C PRO A 23 14.79 -0.75 -24.90
N VAL A 24 15.45 0.41 -24.79
CA VAL A 24 15.26 1.27 -23.62
C VAL A 24 13.80 1.70 -23.67
N THR A 25 12.94 0.92 -23.03
CA THR A 25 11.64 1.39 -22.62
C THR A 25 11.96 2.46 -21.59
N GLU A 26 11.81 3.72 -21.96
CA GLU A 26 11.55 4.73 -20.94
C GLU A 26 10.46 4.15 -20.04
N PRO A 27 10.65 4.17 -18.70
CA PRO A 27 9.59 3.74 -17.80
C PRO A 27 8.31 4.45 -18.26
N PRO A 28 7.18 3.72 -18.39
CA PRO A 28 5.92 4.33 -18.82
C PRO A 28 5.75 5.63 -18.03
N GLY A 29 5.61 6.75 -18.77
CA GLY A 29 5.78 8.10 -18.25
C GLY A 29 5.27 8.21 -16.82
N GLY A 30 6.19 8.45 -15.88
CA GLY A 30 5.87 8.50 -14.47
C GLY A 30 4.70 9.44 -14.25
N GLN A 31 3.71 9.00 -13.47
CA GLN A 31 2.80 9.95 -12.85
C GLN A 31 3.69 10.98 -12.13
N ASN A 32 3.67 12.22 -12.61
CA ASN A 32 4.66 13.22 -12.19
C ASN A 32 4.48 13.68 -10.73
N GLU A 33 3.44 13.25 -10.04
CA GLU A 33 3.18 13.45 -8.62
C GLU A 33 2.20 12.36 -8.15
N LEU A 34 2.39 11.84 -6.93
CA LEU A 34 1.41 10.95 -6.31
C LEU A 34 0.09 11.71 -6.07
N PRO A 35 -1.07 11.04 -6.15
CA PRO A 35 -2.35 11.72 -5.93
C PRO A 35 -2.45 12.20 -4.48
N PRO A 36 -3.13 13.34 -4.24
CA PRO A 36 -3.35 13.85 -2.89
C PRO A 36 -4.24 12.89 -2.09
N LEU A 37 -4.09 12.87 -0.77
CA LEU A 37 -4.90 12.04 0.12
C LEU A 37 -6.31 12.63 0.36
N ASP A 38 -7.00 13.08 -0.67
CA ASP A 38 -8.33 13.70 -0.58
C ASP A 38 -9.50 12.71 -0.77
N THR A 39 -9.18 11.47 -1.17
CA THR A 39 -10.09 10.33 -1.26
C THR A 39 -9.46 9.08 -0.65
N PRO A 40 -10.26 8.11 -0.15
CA PRO A 40 -9.71 6.84 0.36
C PRO A 40 -9.06 5.99 -0.75
N GLU A 41 -9.50 6.11 -2.00
CA GLU A 41 -8.87 5.44 -3.15
C GLU A 41 -7.43 5.94 -3.35
N HIS A 42 -7.21 7.25 -3.26
CA HIS A 42 -5.85 7.80 -3.35
C HIS A 42 -4.96 7.32 -2.19
N VAL A 43 -5.51 7.03 -1.01
CA VAL A 43 -4.75 6.40 0.09
C VAL A 43 -4.26 5.02 -0.31
N LEU A 44 -5.11 4.19 -0.92
CA LEU A 44 -4.69 2.87 -1.42
C LEU A 44 -3.67 2.96 -2.56
N GLU A 45 -3.80 3.95 -3.45
CA GLU A 45 -2.82 4.19 -4.52
C GLU A 45 -1.44 4.57 -3.95
N ASN A 46 -1.41 5.47 -2.94
CA ASN A 46 -0.20 5.85 -2.24
C ASN A 46 0.40 4.68 -1.44
N LEU A 47 -0.43 3.87 -0.77
CA LEU A 47 0.02 2.65 -0.09
C LEU A 47 0.66 1.68 -1.08
N ASN A 48 0.01 1.42 -2.22
CA ASN A 48 0.55 0.56 -3.26
C ASN A 48 1.89 1.07 -3.80
N TYR A 49 2.03 2.39 -3.98
CA TYR A 49 3.30 3.01 -4.33
C TYR A 49 4.35 2.76 -3.25
N ALA A 50 4.04 3.09 -2.00
CA ALA A 50 4.96 2.96 -0.88
C ALA A 50 5.50 1.55 -0.73
N MET A 51 4.62 0.55 -0.79
CA MET A 51 4.99 -0.86 -0.66
C MET A 51 5.89 -1.34 -1.80
N ASN A 52 5.58 -0.99 -3.06
CA ASN A 52 6.37 -1.45 -4.21
C ASN A 52 7.67 -0.65 -4.45
N HIS A 53 7.77 0.57 -3.93
CA HIS A 53 8.97 1.41 -4.04
C HIS A 53 9.78 1.44 -2.74
N LYS A 54 9.32 0.74 -1.70
CA LYS A 54 9.91 0.72 -0.36
C LYS A 54 10.05 2.13 0.24
N ASP A 55 9.09 2.99 -0.07
CA ASP A 55 9.07 4.38 0.37
C ASP A 55 8.41 4.47 1.74
N ILE A 56 9.25 4.50 2.78
CA ILE A 56 8.78 4.53 4.17
C ILE A 56 8.12 5.86 4.54
N GLU A 57 8.47 6.97 3.86
CA GLU A 57 7.86 8.28 4.14
C GLU A 57 6.42 8.31 3.62
N ILE A 58 6.17 7.78 2.42
CA ILE A 58 4.81 7.64 1.90
C ILE A 58 4.02 6.59 2.69
N TYR A 59 4.66 5.48 3.11
CA TYR A 59 4.02 4.50 3.98
C TYR A 59 3.54 5.13 5.29
N GLU A 60 4.39 5.91 5.97
CA GLU A 60 4.02 6.60 7.21
C GLU A 60 2.94 7.68 6.97
N LEU A 61 2.97 8.35 5.82
CA LEU A 61 2.01 9.40 5.45
C LEU A 61 0.57 8.89 5.33
N VAL A 62 0.37 7.67 4.82
CA VAL A 62 -0.96 7.08 4.63
C VAL A 62 -1.59 6.55 5.92
N LEU A 63 -0.84 6.49 7.03
CA LEU A 63 -1.32 6.04 8.33
C LEU A 63 -1.78 7.22 9.19
N ASP A 64 -2.96 7.10 9.77
CA ASP A 64 -3.52 8.07 10.72
C ASP A 64 -2.69 8.07 12.03
N ASP A 65 -2.68 9.17 12.77
CA ASP A 65 -1.93 9.22 14.03
C ASP A 65 -2.53 8.30 15.10
N ASP A 66 -3.85 8.04 15.04
CA ASP A 66 -4.53 7.08 15.89
C ASP A 66 -4.54 5.65 15.29
N TYR A 67 -3.66 5.37 14.31
CA TYR A 67 -3.59 4.09 13.62
C TYR A 67 -3.30 2.91 14.58
N TRP A 68 -3.95 1.78 14.29
CA TRP A 68 -3.70 0.51 14.95
C TRP A 68 -3.74 -0.65 13.95
N PHE A 69 -2.67 -1.45 13.97
CA PHE A 69 -2.58 -2.74 13.29
C PHE A 69 -3.08 -3.85 14.21
N ARG A 70 -3.84 -4.80 13.67
CA ARG A 70 -4.32 -5.99 14.38
C ARG A 70 -4.14 -7.24 13.52
N GLU A 71 -3.60 -8.28 14.12
CA GLU A 71 -3.55 -9.63 13.56
C GLU A 71 -4.38 -10.55 14.47
N PRO A 72 -5.68 -10.74 14.17
CA PRO A 72 -6.53 -11.61 14.97
C PRO A 72 -6.06 -13.06 14.90
N ASN A 73 -6.10 -13.75 16.04
CA ASN A 73 -5.84 -15.18 16.11
C ASN A 73 -7.16 -15.96 16.05
N GLU A 74 -7.26 -16.91 15.12
CA GLU A 74 -8.49 -17.70 14.93
C GLU A 74 -8.85 -18.60 16.11
N PHE A 75 -7.88 -18.95 16.97
CA PHE A 75 -8.07 -19.94 18.04
C PHE A 75 -8.33 -19.31 19.40
N ASP A 76 -7.76 -18.14 19.66
CA ASP A 76 -7.77 -17.50 20.98
C ASP A 76 -7.55 -16.00 20.84
N ASP A 77 -8.56 -15.20 21.17
CA ASP A 77 -8.51 -13.73 21.11
C ASP A 77 -7.49 -13.14 22.10
N GLU A 78 -7.08 -13.88 23.14
CA GLU A 78 -5.97 -13.50 24.01
C GLU A 78 -4.61 -13.56 23.29
N LEU A 79 -4.54 -14.21 22.12
CA LEU A 79 -3.35 -14.30 21.26
C LEU A 79 -3.39 -13.33 20.08
N ASP A 80 -4.37 -12.43 20.02
CA ASP A 80 -4.37 -11.32 19.08
C ASP A 80 -3.09 -10.49 19.28
N ASP A 81 -2.34 -10.25 18.19
CA ASP A 81 -1.22 -9.31 18.20
C ASP A 81 -1.65 -8.00 17.54
N GLY A 82 -0.95 -6.92 17.89
CA GLY A 82 -1.24 -5.61 17.35
C GLY A 82 -0.30 -4.55 17.87
N TRP A 83 -0.20 -3.48 17.10
CA TRP A 83 0.68 -2.37 17.44
C TRP A 83 0.24 -1.08 16.75
N GLY A 84 0.68 0.05 17.32
CA GLY A 84 0.43 1.38 16.77
C GLY A 84 1.42 1.78 15.69
N LYS A 85 1.17 2.96 15.10
CA LYS A 85 1.89 3.51 13.94
C LYS A 85 3.41 3.47 14.06
N GLU A 86 3.96 3.95 15.17
CA GLU A 86 5.42 4.05 15.34
C GLU A 86 6.12 2.68 15.20
N ARG A 87 5.58 1.66 15.86
CA ARG A 87 6.11 0.30 15.79
C ARG A 87 5.89 -0.30 14.40
N ASP A 88 4.75 -0.04 13.77
CA ASP A 88 4.46 -0.58 12.44
C ASP A 88 5.43 -0.03 11.39
N VAL A 89 5.61 1.29 11.37
CA VAL A 89 6.56 1.97 10.50
C VAL A 89 7.99 1.47 10.76
N GLU A 90 8.38 1.22 12.01
CA GLU A 90 9.69 0.63 12.30
C GLU A 90 9.84 -0.79 11.74
N LEU A 91 8.83 -1.64 11.88
CA LEU A 91 8.84 -3.01 11.38
C LEU A 91 8.89 -3.03 9.85
N VAL A 92 8.03 -2.25 9.18
CA VAL A 92 8.01 -2.15 7.71
C VAL A 92 9.31 -1.58 7.17
N ARG A 93 9.93 -0.60 7.84
CA ARG A 93 11.26 -0.10 7.47
C ARG A 93 12.30 -1.21 7.47
N LYS A 94 12.33 -2.05 8.52
CA LYS A 94 13.25 -3.19 8.59
C LYS A 94 12.99 -4.20 7.49
N VAL A 95 11.73 -4.47 7.16
CA VAL A 95 11.33 -5.35 6.06
C VAL A 95 11.83 -4.79 4.72
N PHE A 96 11.63 -3.50 4.46
CA PHE A 96 12.11 -2.82 3.26
C PHE A 96 13.62 -2.84 3.12
N GLU A 97 14.36 -2.67 4.22
CA GLU A 97 15.82 -2.74 4.25
C GLU A 97 16.35 -4.17 4.10
N PHE A 98 15.65 -5.15 4.67
CA PHE A 98 16.11 -6.54 4.69
C PHE A 98 15.92 -7.23 3.34
N PHE A 99 14.79 -7.04 2.67
CA PHE A 99 14.53 -7.74 1.41
C PHE A 99 15.05 -6.94 0.22
N ASP A 100 15.75 -7.60 -0.70
CA ASP A 100 16.17 -7.00 -1.97
C ASP A 100 14.97 -6.86 -2.92
N VAL A 101 14.13 -7.88 -2.99
CA VAL A 101 12.87 -7.90 -3.75
C VAL A 101 11.70 -7.78 -2.79
N PHE A 102 10.81 -6.83 -3.06
CA PHE A 102 9.54 -6.68 -2.36
C PHE A 102 8.47 -6.31 -3.39
N GLU A 103 7.61 -7.26 -3.73
CA GLU A 103 6.47 -7.05 -4.62
C GLU A 103 5.18 -7.11 -3.81
N TYR A 104 4.34 -6.10 -3.96
CA TYR A 104 3.06 -5.99 -3.25
C TYR A 104 1.92 -5.82 -4.26
N LYS A 105 0.87 -6.63 -4.12
CA LYS A 105 -0.32 -6.58 -4.95
C LYS A 105 -1.56 -6.55 -4.08
N LEU A 106 -2.21 -5.39 -4.07
CA LEU A 106 -3.55 -5.23 -3.52
C LEU A 106 -4.59 -5.60 -4.58
N LEU A 107 -5.32 -6.70 -4.36
CA LEU A 107 -6.28 -7.21 -5.33
C LEU A 107 -7.66 -6.54 -5.18
N GLY A 108 -8.55 -6.79 -6.14
CA GLY A 108 -9.95 -6.38 -6.04
C GLY A 108 -10.63 -6.99 -4.81
N GLY A 109 -11.65 -6.32 -4.27
CA GLY A 109 -12.38 -6.80 -3.10
C GLY A 109 -13.56 -5.91 -2.75
N GLN A 110 -14.07 -6.06 -1.53
CA GLN A 110 -15.26 -5.38 -1.06
C GLN A 110 -14.97 -3.96 -0.55
N ARG A 111 -16.02 -3.15 -0.49
CA ARG A 111 -16.03 -1.82 0.11
C ARG A 111 -17.38 -1.54 0.74
N TRP A 112 -17.39 -0.99 1.95
CA TRP A 112 -18.59 -0.50 2.63
C TRP A 112 -18.23 0.69 3.54
N ARG A 113 -19.25 1.33 4.11
CA ARG A 113 -19.07 2.33 5.18
C ARG A 113 -19.42 1.74 6.53
N GLU A 114 -18.65 2.11 7.54
CA GLU A 114 -18.99 1.88 8.95
C GLU A 114 -19.42 3.21 9.55
N PHE A 115 -20.64 3.26 10.06
CA PHE A 115 -21.18 4.36 10.81
C PHE A 115 -21.00 4.04 12.29
N GLY A 116 -20.17 4.80 12.99
CA GLY A 116 -20.07 4.70 14.45
C GLY A 116 -21.39 5.07 15.14
N SER A 117 -21.45 4.88 16.44
CA SER A 117 -22.57 5.35 17.24
C SER A 117 -22.72 6.88 17.14
N ASP A 118 -23.88 7.44 17.51
CA ASP A 118 -24.15 8.88 17.45
C ASP A 118 -24.05 9.51 16.03
N THR A 119 -24.25 8.72 14.96
CA THR A 119 -24.17 9.16 13.56
C THR A 119 -25.53 9.37 12.86
N ASP A 120 -26.65 9.39 13.58
CA ASP A 120 -28.01 9.49 13.00
C ASP A 120 -28.17 10.59 11.95
N SER A 121 -27.60 11.77 12.22
CA SER A 121 -27.65 12.91 11.29
C SER A 121 -26.82 12.68 10.02
N LEU A 122 -25.67 12.01 10.14
CA LEU A 122 -24.80 11.66 9.01
C LEU A 122 -25.42 10.55 8.16
N GLN A 123 -26.05 9.55 8.79
CA GLN A 123 -26.82 8.52 8.09
C GLN A 123 -27.95 9.15 7.25
N ALA A 124 -28.69 10.10 7.81
CA ALA A 124 -29.74 10.82 7.10
C ALA A 124 -29.18 11.68 5.95
N GLN A 125 -28.01 12.30 6.12
CA GLN A 125 -27.37 13.16 5.10
C GLN A 125 -26.76 12.35 3.95
N LEU A 126 -26.04 11.28 4.27
CA LEU A 126 -25.25 10.50 3.31
C LEU A 126 -26.06 9.37 2.68
N GLY A 127 -27.20 9.01 3.28
CA GLY A 127 -27.92 7.79 2.98
C GLY A 127 -27.17 6.55 3.47
N VAL A 128 -27.91 5.49 3.80
CA VAL A 128 -27.36 4.20 4.22
C VAL A 128 -27.68 3.16 3.16
N ASN A 129 -26.66 2.44 2.71
CA ASN A 129 -26.78 1.31 1.80
C ASN A 129 -26.93 0.01 2.59
N ILE A 130 -27.41 -1.04 1.93
CA ILE A 130 -27.61 -2.36 2.56
C ILE A 130 -26.33 -3.00 3.10
N GLU A 131 -25.17 -2.67 2.52
CA GLU A 131 -23.88 -3.21 2.93
C GLU A 131 -23.16 -2.35 3.97
N ASP A 132 -23.67 -1.14 4.26
CA ASP A 132 -23.10 -0.31 5.31
C ASP A 132 -23.38 -0.92 6.69
N LYS A 133 -22.41 -0.82 7.59
CA LYS A 133 -22.59 -1.25 8.99
C LYS A 133 -22.88 -0.05 9.86
N ILE A 134 -23.81 -0.22 10.81
CA ILE A 134 -24.11 0.76 11.83
C ILE A 134 -23.71 0.14 13.16
N LEU A 135 -22.72 0.72 13.82
CA LEU A 135 -22.21 0.24 15.09
C LEU A 135 -23.04 0.82 16.24
N GLU A 136 -23.30 -0.03 17.23
CA GLU A 136 -23.98 0.38 18.44
C GLU A 136 -22.97 0.86 19.49
N LYS A 137 -23.43 1.73 20.38
CA LYS A 137 -22.62 2.20 21.48
C LYS A 137 -22.15 1.02 22.34
N GLY A 138 -20.83 0.88 22.47
CA GLY A 138 -20.21 -0.21 23.22
C GLY A 138 -19.70 -1.36 22.35
N ASP A 139 -19.86 -1.29 21.04
CA ASP A 139 -19.09 -2.14 20.12
C ASP A 139 -17.58 -1.87 20.30
N PRO A 140 -16.72 -2.90 20.35
CA PRO A 140 -15.27 -2.72 20.47
C PRO A 140 -14.65 -1.88 19.35
N ASP A 141 -15.25 -1.89 18.16
CA ASP A 141 -14.83 -1.12 16.99
C ASP A 141 -15.57 0.21 16.86
N ASP A 142 -16.38 0.60 17.85
CA ASP A 142 -17.17 1.83 17.82
C ASP A 142 -16.28 3.08 17.72
N HIS A 143 -16.72 4.01 16.87
CA HIS A 143 -16.07 5.29 16.61
C HIS A 143 -17.12 6.40 16.58
N PRO A 144 -17.58 6.85 17.77
CA PRO A 144 -18.75 7.71 17.89
C PRO A 144 -18.65 9.00 17.07
N GLY A 145 -19.68 9.28 16.28
CA GLY A 145 -19.81 10.47 15.45
C GLY A 145 -18.96 10.46 14.18
N GLU A 146 -18.22 9.38 13.91
CA GLU A 146 -17.39 9.23 12.72
C GLU A 146 -18.03 8.24 11.72
N VAL A 147 -17.68 8.41 10.45
CA VAL A 147 -18.00 7.46 9.38
C VAL A 147 -16.69 7.05 8.74
N TRP A 148 -16.41 5.76 8.74
CA TRP A 148 -15.19 5.20 8.17
C TRP A 148 -15.51 4.50 6.85
N GLU A 149 -14.58 4.62 5.89
CA GLU A 149 -14.60 3.89 4.63
C GLU A 149 -13.76 2.62 4.79
N VAL A 150 -14.34 1.47 4.49
CA VAL A 150 -13.68 0.17 4.72
C VAL A 150 -13.43 -0.53 3.41
N PHE A 151 -12.21 -1.05 3.25
CA PHE A 151 -11.77 -1.81 2.09
C PHE A 151 -11.26 -3.17 2.56
N SER A 152 -11.95 -4.23 2.17
CA SER A 152 -11.50 -5.61 2.40
C SER A 152 -10.95 -6.20 1.10
N ARG A 153 -9.66 -6.52 1.10
CA ARG A 153 -8.88 -6.77 -0.12
C ARG A 153 -7.89 -7.91 0.11
N PRO A 154 -7.90 -8.95 -0.73
CA PRO A 154 -6.82 -9.92 -0.74
C PRO A 154 -5.51 -9.23 -1.13
N VAL A 155 -4.43 -9.63 -0.48
CA VAL A 155 -3.08 -9.13 -0.73
C VAL A 155 -2.15 -10.29 -1.03
N ASP A 156 -1.38 -10.14 -2.10
CA ASP A 156 -0.22 -10.98 -2.38
C ASP A 156 1.06 -10.16 -2.13
N MET A 157 1.98 -10.72 -1.35
CA MET A 157 3.33 -10.18 -1.21
C MET A 157 4.37 -11.24 -1.51
N TYR A 158 5.37 -10.85 -2.30
CA TYR A 158 6.55 -11.66 -2.55
C TYR A 158 7.79 -10.91 -2.07
N MET A 159 8.57 -11.56 -1.23
CA MET A 159 9.76 -10.98 -0.61
C MET A 159 10.94 -11.93 -0.79
N TYR A 160 12.10 -11.40 -1.16
CA TYR A 160 13.30 -12.21 -1.31
C TYR A 160 14.58 -11.43 -0.98
N ASN A 161 15.49 -12.07 -0.26
CA ASN A 161 16.82 -11.57 0.08
C ASN A 161 17.87 -12.47 -0.58
N TYR A 162 18.71 -11.89 -1.43
CA TYR A 162 19.74 -12.61 -2.20
C TYR A 162 20.92 -13.06 -1.34
N ALA A 163 21.29 -12.27 -0.33
CA ALA A 163 22.46 -12.54 0.51
C ALA A 163 22.23 -13.74 1.44
N GLU A 164 21.02 -13.86 1.99
CA GLU A 164 20.62 -14.92 2.91
C GLU A 164 19.95 -16.10 2.19
N ASP A 165 19.66 -15.98 0.89
CA ASP A 165 18.88 -16.96 0.10
C ASP A 165 17.54 -17.30 0.76
N GLN A 166 16.81 -16.26 1.20
CA GLN A 166 15.55 -16.39 1.92
C GLN A 166 14.41 -15.70 1.18
N GLY A 167 13.30 -16.41 1.03
CA GLY A 167 12.10 -15.92 0.38
C GLY A 167 10.83 -16.21 1.17
N TYR A 168 9.88 -15.29 1.09
CA TYR A 168 8.58 -15.38 1.75
C TYR A 168 7.48 -15.02 0.76
N ILE A 169 6.34 -15.70 0.90
CA ILE A 169 5.11 -15.40 0.18
C ILE A 169 4.04 -15.19 1.23
N VAL A 170 3.33 -14.07 1.10
CA VAL A 170 2.17 -13.75 1.92
C VAL A 170 0.96 -13.70 1.01
N ASN A 171 -0.08 -14.42 1.38
CA ASN A 171 -1.40 -14.36 0.76
C ASN A 171 -2.41 -14.27 1.90
N GLN A 172 -2.98 -13.09 2.09
CA GLN A 172 -3.84 -12.77 3.24
C GLN A 172 -5.00 -11.87 2.81
N LEU A 173 -6.01 -11.73 3.67
CA LEU A 173 -7.08 -10.76 3.49
C LEU A 173 -6.83 -9.57 4.42
N PHE A 174 -6.60 -8.40 3.85
CA PHE A 174 -6.44 -7.18 4.63
C PHE A 174 -7.75 -6.39 4.64
N GLU A 175 -8.11 -5.88 5.81
CA GLU A 175 -9.17 -4.89 5.98
C GLU A 175 -8.58 -3.56 6.41
N PHE A 176 -8.73 -2.55 5.56
CA PHE A 176 -8.33 -1.18 5.83
C PHE A 176 -9.56 -0.36 6.18
N LYS A 177 -9.62 0.20 7.39
CA LYS A 177 -10.60 1.22 7.76
C LYS A 177 -9.94 2.58 7.68
N MET A 178 -10.58 3.50 6.96
CA MET A 178 -10.05 4.82 6.68
C MET A 178 -11.00 5.90 7.16
N ARG A 179 -10.42 7.00 7.64
CA ARG A 179 -11.18 8.18 8.03
C ARG A 179 -10.54 9.42 7.44
N LYS A 180 -11.32 10.50 7.39
CA LYS A 180 -10.84 11.83 7.06
C LYS A 180 -10.40 12.56 8.33
N GLY A 181 -9.13 12.88 8.43
CA GLY A 181 -8.55 13.63 9.53
C GLY A 181 -9.05 15.08 9.59
N LYS A 182 -8.73 15.77 10.69
CA LYS A 182 -9.09 17.19 10.89
C LYS A 182 -8.41 18.13 9.89
N ASP A 183 -7.30 17.69 9.31
CA ASP A 183 -6.57 18.36 8.23
C ASP A 183 -7.22 18.15 6.85
N GLY A 184 -8.31 17.38 6.77
CA GLY A 184 -9.03 17.10 5.55
C GLY A 184 -8.37 16.05 4.66
N LEU A 185 -7.39 15.29 5.19
CA LEU A 185 -6.75 14.20 4.47
C LEU A 185 -7.28 12.84 4.96
N TRP A 186 -7.48 11.91 4.03
CA TRP A 186 -7.83 10.53 4.32
C TRP A 186 -6.59 9.73 4.71
N ARG A 187 -6.73 8.87 5.72
CA ARG A 187 -5.68 7.97 6.17
C ARG A 187 -6.26 6.67 6.71
N ILE A 188 -5.44 5.63 6.73
CA ILE A 188 -5.75 4.34 7.35
C ILE A 188 -5.70 4.53 8.86
N VAL A 189 -6.82 4.28 9.54
CA VAL A 189 -6.92 4.32 11.01
C VAL A 189 -6.93 2.93 11.62
N ARG A 190 -7.39 1.92 10.88
CA ARG A 190 -7.24 0.51 11.28
C ARG A 190 -6.77 -0.32 10.11
N TRP A 191 -5.90 -1.26 10.40
CA TRP A 191 -5.49 -2.32 9.49
C TRP A 191 -5.63 -3.64 10.22
N THR A 192 -6.50 -4.50 9.71
CA THR A 192 -6.63 -5.88 10.20
C THR A 192 -6.06 -6.84 9.17
N ASP A 193 -5.10 -7.64 9.58
CA ASP A 193 -4.55 -8.74 8.80
C ASP A 193 -5.24 -10.04 9.18
N TYR A 194 -6.17 -10.50 8.34
CA TYR A 194 -6.76 -11.82 8.52
C TYR A 194 -5.86 -12.89 7.91
N PRO A 195 -5.26 -13.78 8.73
CA PRO A 195 -4.51 -14.91 8.21
C PRO A 195 -5.40 -15.75 7.29
N TRP A 196 -4.89 -16.07 6.10
CA TRP A 196 -5.65 -16.86 5.13
C TRP A 196 -5.82 -18.30 5.61
N ASN A 197 -7.06 -18.77 5.63
CA ASN A 197 -7.41 -20.16 5.92
C ASN A 197 -7.74 -20.90 4.60
N PRO A 198 -6.89 -21.84 4.14
CA PRO A 198 -7.09 -22.59 2.90
C PRO A 198 -8.41 -23.37 2.78
#